data_AF-A0A382J3L3-F1
#
_entry.id   AF-A0A382J3L3-F1
#
_cell.length_a   1.000
_cell.length_b   1.000
_cell.length_c   1.000
_cell.angle_alpha   90.00
_cell.angle_beta   90.00
_cell.angle_gamma   90.00
#
_symmetry.space_group_name_H-M   'P 1'
#
loop_
_entity.id
_entity.type
_entity.pdbx_description
1 polymer ?
#
loop_
_entity_poly.entity_id
_entity_poly.type
_entity_poly.pdbx_seq_one_letter_code
_entity_poly.pdbx_strand_id
1 'polypeptide(L)'
;VQRLHVALVQFSEQRRRVVSFLLGAVGSLAFAPCYVFPVLVPALTGLLWLVTSASCRRTAFAVGWWFGLGHFLVGFYWVGKAFTVADIGVAAGVIAVGFLAAVSALAIGAVGL
;
A
#
# COMPACT_ATOMS: atom_id res chain seq x y z
N VAL A 1 -20.34 17.05 -7.23
CA VAL A 1 -19.02 16.57 -7.71
C VAL A 1 -17.90 17.60 -7.41
N GLN A 2 -18.09 18.88 -7.70
CA GLN A 2 -17.10 19.95 -7.48
C GLN A 2 -16.63 20.15 -6.02
N ARG A 3 -17.51 19.94 -5.03
CA ARG A 3 -17.16 20.06 -3.59
C ARG A 3 -16.28 18.93 -3.05
N LEU A 4 -16.31 17.75 -3.67
CA LEU A 4 -15.40 16.65 -3.34
C LEU A 4 -13.98 16.96 -3.84
N HIS A 5 -13.85 17.60 -5.01
CA HIS A 5 -12.55 18.04 -5.53
C HIS A 5 -11.85 19.02 -4.58
N VAL A 6 -12.57 19.99 -4.01
CA VAL A 6 -11.99 21.02 -3.11
C VAL A 6 -11.58 20.44 -1.76
N ALA A 7 -12.35 19.51 -1.19
CA ALA A 7 -12.03 18.89 0.10
C ALA A 7 -10.79 17.98 0.04
N LEU A 8 -10.51 17.38 -1.13
CA LEU A 8 -9.36 16.47 -1.31
C LEU A 8 -8.06 17.21 -1.70
N VAL A 9 -8.16 18.41 -2.29
CA VAL A 9 -7.01 19.30 -2.57
C VAL A 9 -6.35 19.83 -1.29
N GLN A 10 -7.04 19.76 -0.14
CA GLN A 10 -6.48 20.13 1.17
C GLN A 10 -5.76 19.00 1.92
N PHE A 11 -5.61 17.81 1.34
CA PHE A 11 -4.88 16.75 2.02
C PHE A 11 -3.39 17.03 2.02
N SER A 12 -2.84 17.20 3.23
CA SER A 12 -1.40 17.18 3.45
C SER A 12 -0.82 15.90 2.84
N GLU A 13 0.41 16.02 2.32
CA GLU A 13 1.19 14.91 1.77
C GLU A 13 1.17 13.66 2.68
N GLN A 14 1.18 13.87 4.00
CA GLN A 14 1.12 12.80 4.99
C GLN A 14 -0.22 12.06 4.99
N ARG A 15 -1.35 12.79 4.90
CA ARG A 15 -2.67 12.16 4.84
C ARG A 15 -2.85 11.35 3.56
N ARG A 16 -2.32 11.83 2.43
CA ARG A 16 -2.30 11.06 1.16
C ARG A 16 -1.55 9.74 1.31
N ARG A 17 -0.39 9.74 1.97
CA ARG A 17 0.43 8.53 2.21
C ARG A 17 -0.28 7.54 3.13
N VAL A 18 -0.92 8.02 4.20
CA VAL A 18 -1.70 7.15 5.10
C VAL A 18 -2.88 6.54 4.35
N VAL A 19 -3.62 7.33 3.57
CA VAL A 19 -4.74 6.81 2.78
C VAL A 19 -4.27 5.80 1.73
N SER A 20 -3.16 6.08 1.03
CA SER A 20 -2.63 5.13 0.04
C SER A 20 -2.18 3.83 0.69
N PHE A 21 -1.49 3.89 1.84
CA PHE A 21 -1.13 2.71 2.63
C PHE A 21 -2.34 1.88 3.04
N LEU A 22 -3.39 2.52 3.58
CA LEU A 22 -4.61 1.84 3.98
C LEU A 22 -5.34 1.20 2.80
N LEU A 23 -5.42 1.89 1.65
CA LEU A 23 -5.99 1.33 0.43
C LEU A 23 -5.21 0.08 -0.04
N GLY A 24 -3.88 0.10 0.06
CA GLY A 24 -3.04 -1.05 -0.25
C GLY A 24 -3.31 -2.23 0.68
N ALA A 25 -3.32 -1.98 1.99
CA ALA A 25 -3.60 -2.96 3.03
C ALA A 25 -4.98 -3.60 2.85
N VAL A 26 -6.00 -2.78 2.61
CA VAL A 26 -7.37 -3.22 2.32
C VAL A 26 -7.41 -4.02 1.02
N GLY A 27 -6.71 -3.57 -0.03
CA GLY A 27 -6.61 -4.32 -1.30
C GLY A 27 -5.99 -5.72 -1.15
N SER A 28 -5.15 -5.95 -0.14
CA SER A 28 -4.56 -7.27 0.14
C SER A 28 -5.62 -8.28 0.61
N LEU A 29 -6.71 -7.82 1.24
CA LEU A 29 -7.83 -8.66 1.70
C LEU A 29 -8.64 -9.29 0.55
N ALA A 30 -8.44 -8.83 -0.69
CA ALA A 30 -9.05 -9.46 -1.85
C ALA A 30 -8.45 -10.83 -2.18
N PHE A 31 -7.24 -11.10 -1.68
CA PHE A 31 -6.57 -12.39 -1.83
C PHE A 31 -6.81 -13.29 -0.62
N ALA A 32 -6.23 -14.49 -0.64
CA ALA A 32 -6.29 -15.40 0.49
C ALA A 32 -5.79 -14.70 1.78
N PRO A 33 -6.43 -14.92 2.93
CA PRO A 33 -7.50 -15.90 3.20
C PRO A 33 -8.93 -15.34 3.06
N CYS A 34 -9.11 -14.04 2.86
CA CYS A 34 -10.42 -13.40 2.98
C CYS A 34 -11.22 -13.37 1.67
N TYR A 35 -10.55 -13.39 0.51
CA TYR A 35 -11.18 -13.42 -0.82
C TYR A 35 -12.24 -12.32 -1.05
N VAL A 36 -12.04 -11.14 -0.46
CA VAL A 36 -12.98 -10.01 -0.57
C VAL A 36 -12.73 -9.26 -1.88
N PHE A 37 -12.99 -9.90 -3.02
CA PHE A 37 -12.74 -9.34 -4.35
C PHE A 37 -13.34 -7.95 -4.59
N PRO A 38 -14.56 -7.59 -4.10
CA PRO A 38 -15.14 -6.27 -4.37
C PRO A 38 -14.28 -5.10 -3.86
N VAL A 39 -13.41 -5.34 -2.88
CA VAL A 39 -12.52 -4.34 -2.31
C VAL A 39 -11.40 -3.91 -3.26
N LEU A 40 -11.05 -4.73 -4.27
CA LEU A 40 -10.05 -4.34 -5.28
C LEU A 40 -10.47 -3.09 -6.05
N VAL A 41 -11.76 -2.96 -6.37
CA VAL A 41 -12.27 -1.82 -7.13
C VAL A 41 -11.98 -0.49 -6.43
N PRO A 42 -12.45 -0.23 -5.19
CA PRO A 42 -12.14 1.01 -4.50
C PRO A 42 -10.64 1.16 -4.18
N ALA A 43 -9.91 0.07 -3.92
CA ALA A 43 -8.47 0.13 -3.66
C ALA A 43 -7.67 0.65 -4.88
N LEU A 44 -7.89 0.05 -6.05
CA LEU A 44 -7.19 0.42 -7.29
C LEU A 44 -7.69 1.75 -7.84
N THR A 45 -9.00 2.02 -7.79
CA THR A 45 -9.55 3.33 -8.19
C THR A 45 -9.03 4.44 -7.28
N GLY A 46 -8.94 4.20 -5.97
CA GLY A 46 -8.37 5.15 -5.02
C GLY A 46 -6.89 5.43 -5.30
N LEU A 47 -6.10 4.39 -5.61
CA LEU A 47 -4.71 4.54 -6.01
C LEU A 47 -4.58 5.40 -7.28
N LEU A 48 -5.34 5.05 -8.34
CA LEU A 48 -5.30 5.78 -9.61
C LEU A 48 -5.66 7.26 -9.42
N TRP A 49 -6.68 7.55 -8.60
CA TRP A 49 -7.05 8.91 -8.26
C TRP A 49 -5.89 9.67 -7.58
N LEU A 50 -5.26 9.07 -6.58
CA LEU A 50 -4.18 9.73 -5.82
C LEU A 50 -2.94 10.00 -6.67
N VAL A 51 -2.59 9.06 -7.57
CA VAL A 51 -1.47 9.18 -8.50
C VAL A 51 -1.75 10.25 -9.56
N THR A 52 -2.92 10.22 -10.20
CA THR A 52 -3.30 11.22 -11.22
C THR A 52 -3.48 12.63 -10.64
N SER A 53 -3.79 12.73 -9.35
CA SER A 53 -3.88 14.01 -8.63
C SER A 53 -2.53 14.49 -8.08
N ALA A 54 -1.41 13.82 -8.34
CA ALA A 54 -0.10 14.21 -7.84
C ALA A 54 0.48 15.38 -8.65
N SER A 55 1.10 16.34 -7.96
CA SER A 55 1.69 17.53 -8.58
C SER A 55 3.05 17.28 -9.24
N CYS A 56 3.75 16.21 -8.84
CA CYS A 56 5.03 15.82 -9.43
C CYS A 56 5.23 14.30 -9.39
N ARG A 57 6.13 13.79 -10.24
CA ARG A 57 6.51 12.36 -10.30
C ARG A 57 6.97 11.81 -8.95
N ARG A 58 7.64 12.63 -8.13
CA ARG A 58 8.11 12.22 -6.80
C ARG A 58 6.94 11.95 -5.85
N THR A 59 5.89 12.78 -5.88
CA THR A 59 4.67 12.56 -5.09
C THR A 59 3.90 11.36 -5.61
N ALA A 60 3.80 11.18 -6.94
CA ALA A 60 3.18 10.01 -7.55
C ALA A 60 3.90 8.70 -7.14
N PHE A 61 5.22 8.69 -7.21
CA PHE A 61 6.05 7.58 -6.75
C PHE A 61 5.85 7.29 -5.26
N ALA A 62 5.87 8.32 -4.41
CA ALA A 62 5.65 8.14 -2.98
C ALA A 62 4.27 7.54 -2.68
N VAL A 63 3.21 8.03 -3.34
CA VAL A 63 1.85 7.48 -3.18
C VAL A 63 1.81 6.00 -3.58
N GLY A 64 2.35 5.65 -4.74
CA GLY A 64 2.42 4.27 -5.23
C GLY A 64 3.23 3.36 -4.30
N TRP A 65 4.37 3.85 -3.82
CA TRP A 65 5.21 3.12 -2.88
C TRP A 65 4.51 2.87 -1.54
N TRP A 66 3.84 3.88 -0.96
CA TRP A 66 3.09 3.69 0.29
C TRP A 66 1.91 2.73 0.13
N PHE A 67 1.22 2.76 -1.02
CA PHE A 67 0.20 1.77 -1.35
C PHE A 67 0.78 0.36 -1.44
N GLY A 68 1.86 0.18 -2.20
CA GLY A 68 2.54 -1.11 -2.32
C GLY A 68 3.00 -1.63 -0.96
N LEU A 69 3.56 -0.75 -0.12
CA LEU A 69 4.01 -1.12 1.22
C LEU A 69 2.86 -1.70 2.06
N GLY A 70 1.72 -1.01 2.12
CA GLY A 70 0.55 -1.53 2.85
C GLY A 70 0.03 -2.85 2.30
N HIS A 71 0.00 -2.99 0.98
CA HIS A 71 -0.46 -4.20 0.30
C HIS A 71 0.41 -5.42 0.61
N PHE A 72 1.72 -5.26 0.48
CA PHE A 72 2.68 -6.34 0.70
C PHE A 72 2.92 -6.64 2.18
N LEU A 73 2.85 -5.64 3.06
CA LEU A 73 3.01 -5.88 4.50
C LEU A 73 1.90 -6.77 5.04
N VAL A 74 0.66 -6.53 4.61
CA VAL A 74 -0.48 -7.40 4.94
C VAL A 74 -0.38 -8.72 4.17
N GLY A 75 -0.03 -8.68 2.89
CA GLY A 75 0.04 -9.89 2.04
C GLY A 75 1.12 -10.89 2.46
N PHE A 76 2.25 -10.41 2.99
CA PHE A 76 3.39 -11.23 3.43
C PHE A 76 3.35 -11.60 4.91
N TYR A 77 2.21 -11.44 5.60
CA TYR A 77 2.09 -11.85 7.01
C TYR A 77 2.54 -13.30 7.25
N TRP A 78 2.28 -14.18 6.28
CA TRP A 78 2.64 -15.61 6.34
C TRP A 78 4.15 -15.84 6.27
N VAL A 79 4.91 -14.98 5.60
CA VAL A 79 6.38 -15.05 5.57
C VAL A 79 6.92 -14.82 6.98
N GLY A 80 6.37 -13.85 7.71
CA GLY A 80 6.75 -13.61 9.11
C GLY A 80 6.47 -14.81 10.01
N LYS A 81 5.38 -15.54 9.76
CA LYS A 81 5.06 -16.79 10.49
C LYS A 81 6.10 -17.89 10.26
N ALA A 82 6.72 -17.97 9.09
CA ALA A 82 7.77 -18.96 8.82
C ALA A 82 8.98 -18.81 9.76
N PHE A 83 9.38 -17.59 10.12
CA PHE A 83 10.47 -17.34 11.07
C PHE A 83 10.14 -17.81 12.48
N THR A 84 8.87 -17.74 12.89
CA THR A 84 8.42 -18.25 14.19
C THR A 84 8.40 -19.78 14.23
N VAL A 85 8.12 -20.43 13.09
CA VAL A 85 8.16 -21.89 12.97
C VAL A 85 9.61 -22.41 12.95
N ALA A 86 10.53 -21.65 12.37
CA ALA A 86 11.96 -21.97 12.31
C ALA A 86 12.75 -21.55 13.57
N ASP A 87 12.09 -21.02 14.59
CA ASP A 87 12.69 -20.56 15.86
C ASP A 87 13.82 -19.50 15.71
N ILE A 88 13.77 -18.71 14.63
CA ILE A 88 14.73 -17.63 14.33
C ILE A 88 14.36 -16.33 15.07
N GLY A 89 13.11 -16.24 15.54
CA GLY A 89 12.58 -15.12 16.33
C GLY A 89 11.71 -14.14 15.55
N VAL A 90 10.76 -13.51 16.26
CA VAL A 90 9.75 -12.61 15.67
C VAL A 90 10.40 -11.36 15.05
N ALA A 91 11.43 -10.81 15.69
CA ALA A 91 12.11 -9.61 15.21
C ALA A 91 12.72 -9.81 13.81
N ALA A 92 13.37 -10.95 13.58
CA ALA A 92 13.91 -11.30 12.26
C ALA A 92 12.81 -11.40 11.21
N GLY A 93 11.66 -12.00 11.55
CA GLY A 93 10.49 -12.07 10.67
C GLY A 93 9.93 -10.69 10.32
N VAL A 94 9.78 -9.80 11.31
CA VAL A 94 9.29 -8.42 11.08
C VAL A 94 10.25 -7.64 10.18
N ILE A 95 11.56 -7.75 10.40
CA ILE A 95 12.57 -7.08 9.59
C ILE A 95 12.55 -7.63 8.16
N ALA A 96 12.53 -8.95 7.99
CA ALA A 96 12.51 -9.60 6.68
C ALA A 96 11.24 -9.23 5.89
N VAL A 97 10.07 -9.28 6.53
CA VAL A 97 8.79 -8.89 5.91
C VAL A 97 8.77 -7.41 5.57
N GLY A 98 9.24 -6.55 6.48
CA GLY A 98 9.31 -5.11 6.25
C GLY A 98 10.22 -4.77 5.05
N PHE A 99 11.40 -5.39 4.99
CA PHE A 99 12.32 -5.22 3.87
C PHE A 99 11.73 -5.74 2.56
N LEU A 100 11.19 -6.96 2.56
CA LEU A 100 10.56 -7.56 1.39
C LEU A 100 9.41 -6.70 0.86
N ALA A 101 8.52 -6.24 1.75
CA ALA A 101 7.41 -5.36 1.39
C ALA A 101 7.89 -4.02 0.83
N ALA A 102 8.92 -3.41 1.43
CA ALA A 102 9.48 -2.13 0.97
C ALA A 102 10.13 -2.23 -0.42
N VAL A 103 10.82 -3.34 -0.71
CA VAL A 103 11.42 -3.59 -2.01
C VAL A 103 10.35 -3.90 -3.06
N SER A 104 9.39 -4.78 -2.76
CA SER A 104 8.28 -5.09 -3.68
C SER A 104 7.43 -3.86 -4.00
N ALA A 105 7.28 -2.93 -3.04
CA ALA A 105 6.56 -1.68 -3.23
C ALA A 105 7.21 -0.74 -4.26
N LEU A 106 8.50 -0.91 -4.59
CA LEU A 106 9.16 -0.11 -5.62
C LEU A 106 8.53 -0.29 -7.00
N ALA A 107 8.05 -1.51 -7.31
CA ALA A 107 7.38 -1.78 -8.58
C ALA A 107 6.08 -0.96 -8.72
N ILE A 108 5.33 -0.82 -7.63
CA ILE A 108 4.09 0.00 -7.62
C ILE A 108 4.42 1.49 -7.62
N GLY A 109 5.46 1.91 -6.91
CA GLY A 109 5.95 3.30 -6.96
C GLY A 109 6.38 3.71 -8.36
N ALA A 110 7.05 2.82 -9.10
CA ALA A 110 7.55 3.08 -10.45
C ALA A 110 6.44 3.36 -11.48
N VAL A 111 5.20 2.91 -11.23
CA VAL A 111 4.03 3.21 -12.09
C VAL A 111 3.75 4.73 -12.16
N GLY A 112 4.19 5.50 -11.18
CA GLY A 112 4.00 6.95 -11.13
C GLY A 112 5.09 7.80 -11.81
N LEU A 113 6.11 7.20 -12.44
CA LEU A 113 7.24 7.90 -13.08
C LEU A 113 6.99 8.17 -14.57
#